data_AF-A0A534S9Q3-F1
#
_entry.id   AF-A0A534S9Q3-F1
#
_cell.length_a   1.000
_cell.length_b   1.000
_cell.length_c   1.000
_cell.angle_alpha   90.00
_cell.angle_beta   90.00
_cell.angle_gamma   90.00
#
_symmetry.space_group_name_H-M   'P 1'
#
loop_
_entity.id
_entity.type
_entity.pdbx_description
1 polymer ?
#
loop_
_entity_poly.entity_id
_entity_poly.type
_entity_poly.pdbx_seq_one_letter_code
_entity_poly.pdbx_strand_id
1 'polypeptide(L)'
;MISTGVLTDARIDRYSRQIILPEVGGRGQQRLLASRVVVGPATLPELSPDCRLTRHAEGAPPPDAAVIVDLTGRPASAVTLGRHAGATGRPFVVGVWRGARGVVASAVRRPCGACCPAATLATGDAAPATPALAASLALAVGALAAAETLGLLLGAPNAGRARHLDVATGACVALPVPQGAGCELCGGTA
;
A
#
# COMPACT_ATOMS: atom_id res chain seq x y z
N MET A 1 -10.42 26.04 -8.45
CA MET A 1 -10.42 26.31 -6.99
C MET A 1 -10.75 25.00 -6.28
N ILE A 2 -9.79 24.42 -5.56
CA ILE A 2 -9.96 23.16 -4.83
C ILE A 2 -10.75 23.51 -3.57
N SER A 3 -11.99 23.02 -3.47
CA SER A 3 -12.79 23.17 -2.25
C SER A 3 -12.09 22.38 -1.14
N THR A 4 -11.48 23.10 -0.21
CA THR A 4 -11.01 22.56 1.07
C THR A 4 -12.22 22.07 1.85
N GLY A 5 -12.52 20.77 1.70
CA GLY A 5 -13.69 20.12 2.28
C GLY A 5 -13.69 20.21 3.80
N VAL A 6 -14.49 21.13 4.33
CA VAL A 6 -14.85 21.21 5.75
C VAL A 6 -15.58 19.92 6.12
N LEU A 7 -15.19 19.30 7.24
CA LEU A 7 -15.91 18.14 7.77
C LEU A 7 -17.33 18.57 8.12
N THR A 8 -18.34 17.88 7.57
CA THR A 8 -19.73 18.15 7.89
C THR A 8 -20.04 17.73 9.33
N ASP A 9 -21.05 18.32 9.95
CA ASP A 9 -21.44 17.99 11.34
C ASP A 9 -21.73 16.49 11.52
N ALA A 10 -22.37 15.87 10.53
CA ALA A 10 -22.61 14.42 10.51
C ALA A 10 -21.31 13.59 10.52
N ARG A 11 -20.23 14.09 9.90
CA ARG A 11 -18.91 13.43 9.90
C ARG A 11 -18.16 13.68 11.21
N ILE A 12 -18.31 14.87 11.80
CA ILE A 12 -17.72 15.19 13.11
C ILE A 12 -18.31 14.28 14.19
N ASP A 13 -19.62 14.09 14.18
CA ASP A 13 -20.31 13.20 15.12
C ASP A 13 -19.88 11.74 14.94
N ARG A 14 -19.84 11.26 13.68
CA ARG A 14 -19.42 9.91 13.32
C ARG A 14 -17.98 9.57 13.72
N TYR A 15 -17.04 10.50 13.63
CA TYR A 15 -15.62 10.29 13.92
C TYR A 15 -15.16 10.93 15.24
N SER A 16 -16.11 11.24 16.12
CA SER A 16 -15.90 11.99 17.36
C SER A 16 -14.78 11.44 18.24
N ARG A 17 -14.58 10.11 18.26
CA ARG A 17 -13.52 9.45 19.04
C ARG A 17 -12.14 9.47 18.38
N GLN A 18 -12.09 9.55 17.05
CA GLN A 18 -10.84 9.55 16.28
C GLN A 18 -10.35 10.97 15.94
N ILE A 19 -11.26 11.96 15.89
CA ILE A 19 -10.95 13.37 15.63
C ILE A 19 -10.01 13.97 16.69
N ILE A 20 -10.02 13.41 17.89
CA ILE A 20 -9.20 13.83 19.04
C ILE A 20 -7.77 13.27 18.97
N LEU A 21 -7.51 12.27 18.12
CA LEU A 21 -6.21 11.63 18.02
C LEU A 21 -5.25 12.47 17.17
N PRO A 22 -3.99 12.68 17.60
CA PRO A 22 -3.05 13.57 16.91
C PRO A 22 -2.83 13.23 15.43
N GLU A 23 -2.74 11.94 15.10
CA GLU A 23 -2.40 11.44 13.76
C GLU A 23 -3.63 11.27 12.85
N VAL A 24 -4.83 11.17 13.43
CA VAL A 24 -6.09 10.82 12.73
C VAL A 24 -7.18 11.88 12.89
N GLY A 25 -6.81 13.03 13.47
CA GLY A 25 -7.70 14.14 13.78
C GLY A 25 -8.34 14.81 12.56
N GLY A 26 -8.89 16.01 12.70
CA GLY A 26 -9.63 16.67 11.61
C GLY A 26 -8.91 16.71 10.26
N ARG A 27 -7.60 16.98 10.24
CA ARG A 27 -6.76 16.95 9.02
C ARG A 27 -6.54 15.53 8.48
N GLY A 28 -6.37 14.55 9.36
CA GLY A 28 -6.26 13.13 9.00
C GLY A 28 -7.56 12.62 8.36
N GLN A 29 -8.71 12.99 8.91
CA GLN A 29 -10.02 12.69 8.33
C GLN A 29 -10.20 13.32 6.95
N GLN A 30 -9.84 14.59 6.77
CA GLN A 30 -9.88 15.24 5.45
C GLN A 30 -9.03 14.52 4.41
N ARG A 31 -7.84 14.02 4.80
CA ARG A 31 -6.96 13.25 3.92
C ARG A 31 -7.56 11.89 3.55
N LEU A 32 -8.16 11.18 4.51
CA LEU A 32 -8.87 9.93 4.24
C LEU A 32 -10.05 10.12 3.28
N LEU A 33 -10.84 11.18 3.49
CA LEU A 33 -11.99 11.53 2.63
C LEU A 33 -11.57 11.86 1.19
N ALA A 34 -10.37 12.42 1.02
CA ALA A 34 -9.79 12.72 -0.28
C ALA A 34 -9.12 11.50 -0.95
N SER A 35 -9.08 10.33 -0.29
CA SER A 35 -8.37 9.14 -0.76
C SER A 35 -9.29 8.13 -1.45
N ARG A 36 -8.72 7.32 -2.36
CA ARG A 36 -9.39 6.24 -3.08
C ARG A 36 -8.51 4.99 -3.06
N VAL A 37 -9.08 3.82 -2.72
CA VAL A 37 -8.37 2.53 -2.56
C VAL A 37 -9.07 1.44 -3.39
N VAL A 38 -8.54 0.22 -3.53
CA VAL A 38 -9.07 -0.83 -4.42
C VAL A 38 -8.80 -2.24 -3.83
N VAL A 39 -9.80 -3.11 -3.54
CA VAL A 39 -9.55 -4.43 -2.86
C VAL A 39 -10.54 -5.55 -3.25
N GLY A 40 -10.09 -6.85 -3.22
CA GLY A 40 -10.62 -8.26 -3.37
C GLY A 40 -11.90 -8.72 -2.58
N PRO A 41 -12.69 -9.76 -2.97
CA PRO A 41 -14.05 -10.05 -2.45
C PRO A 41 -14.06 -10.78 -1.09
N ALA A 42 -13.67 -10.07 -0.02
CA ALA A 42 -13.81 -10.53 1.36
C ALA A 42 -14.50 -9.45 2.21
N THR A 43 -15.32 -9.88 3.18
CA THR A 43 -16.05 -8.99 4.07
C THR A 43 -15.10 -8.37 5.09
N LEU A 44 -14.85 -7.06 4.96
CA LEU A 44 -14.17 -6.22 5.94
C LEU A 44 -15.20 -5.67 6.94
N PRO A 45 -14.82 -5.29 8.18
CA PRO A 45 -15.63 -4.38 8.97
C PRO A 45 -15.88 -3.14 8.12
N GLU A 46 -17.15 -2.72 7.99
CA GLU A 46 -17.59 -1.74 6.99
C GLU A 46 -16.62 -0.57 6.89
N LEU A 47 -15.95 -0.48 5.74
CA LEU A 47 -15.19 0.72 5.39
C LEU A 47 -16.14 1.90 5.49
N SER A 48 -15.62 3.05 5.92
CA SER A 48 -16.41 4.27 5.93
C SER A 48 -17.11 4.45 4.56
N PRO A 49 -18.40 4.82 4.52
CA PRO A 49 -19.13 5.06 3.28
C PRO A 49 -18.49 6.17 2.43
N ASP A 50 -17.60 6.98 3.01
CA ASP A 50 -16.85 8.00 2.31
C ASP A 50 -15.57 7.46 1.60
N CYS A 51 -15.14 6.24 1.94
CA CYS A 51 -13.95 5.62 1.36
C CYS A 51 -14.31 5.01 -0.01
N ARG A 52 -13.82 5.59 -1.10
CA ARG A 52 -14.09 5.05 -2.45
C ARG A 52 -13.16 3.88 -2.73
N LEU A 53 -13.75 2.69 -2.90
CA LEU A 53 -13.03 1.48 -3.30
C LEU A 53 -13.24 1.16 -4.80
N THR A 54 -12.22 0.93 -5.63
CA THR A 54 -12.43 0.64 -7.09
C THR A 54 -11.55 -0.47 -7.66
N ARG A 55 -12.02 -1.72 -7.67
CA ARG A 55 -11.34 -2.90 -8.28
C ARG A 55 -10.92 -2.63 -9.73
N HIS A 56 -9.62 -2.52 -9.97
CA HIS A 56 -9.04 -2.54 -11.31
C HIS A 56 -8.36 -3.88 -11.54
N ALA A 57 -8.95 -4.70 -12.41
CA ALA A 57 -8.36 -5.97 -12.85
C ALA A 57 -7.29 -5.72 -13.93
N GLU A 58 -7.54 -4.76 -14.82
CA GLU A 58 -6.67 -4.41 -15.96
C GLU A 58 -6.80 -2.91 -16.29
N GLY A 59 -5.81 -2.38 -17.01
CA GLY A 59 -5.77 -0.97 -17.42
C GLY A 59 -5.01 -0.04 -16.48
N ALA A 60 -4.92 1.24 -16.87
CA ALA A 60 -4.23 2.26 -16.08
C ALA A 60 -5.03 2.61 -14.81
N PRO A 61 -4.37 2.85 -13.66
CA PRO A 61 -5.02 3.38 -12.47
C PRO A 61 -5.74 4.71 -12.77
N PRO A 62 -6.82 5.03 -12.05
CA PRO A 62 -7.50 6.29 -12.22
C PRO A 62 -6.58 7.43 -11.76
N PRO A 63 -6.60 8.59 -12.45
CA PRO A 63 -5.65 9.68 -12.22
C PRO A 63 -5.76 10.31 -10.82
N ASP A 64 -6.90 10.13 -10.15
CA ASP A 64 -7.18 10.64 -8.81
C ASP A 64 -6.77 9.68 -7.68
N ALA A 65 -6.18 8.52 -7.99
CA ALA A 65 -5.74 7.56 -6.98
C ALA A 65 -4.72 8.19 -6.01
N ALA A 66 -5.00 8.13 -4.71
CA ALA A 66 -4.12 8.66 -3.67
C ALA A 66 -2.92 7.74 -3.40
N VAL A 67 -3.08 6.45 -3.64
CA VAL A 67 -2.10 5.38 -3.45
C VAL A 67 -2.41 4.26 -4.44
N ILE A 68 -1.36 3.61 -4.96
CA ILE A 68 -1.49 2.46 -5.87
C ILE A 68 -1.05 1.21 -5.12
N VAL A 69 -1.90 0.18 -5.14
CA VAL A 69 -1.66 -1.08 -4.44
C VAL A 69 -1.71 -2.24 -5.44
N ASP A 70 -0.62 -2.99 -5.56
CA ASP A 70 -0.55 -4.21 -6.38
C ASP A 70 -0.50 -5.47 -5.49
N LEU A 71 -1.54 -6.29 -5.56
CA LEU A 71 -1.62 -7.60 -4.91
C LEU A 71 -1.85 -8.73 -5.93
N THR A 72 -1.55 -8.49 -7.20
CA THR A 72 -1.80 -9.45 -8.29
C THR A 72 -0.82 -10.63 -8.27
N GLY A 73 0.31 -10.49 -7.57
CA GLY A 73 1.39 -11.48 -7.56
C GLY A 73 2.13 -11.61 -8.89
N ARG A 74 1.86 -10.76 -9.89
CA ARG A 74 2.48 -10.83 -11.21
C ARG A 74 3.63 -9.83 -11.32
N PRO A 75 4.86 -10.27 -11.67
CA PRO A 75 6.01 -9.37 -11.82
C PRO A 75 5.77 -8.23 -12.83
N ALA A 76 5.12 -8.54 -13.97
CA ALA A 76 4.81 -7.54 -14.99
C ALA A 76 3.89 -6.43 -14.46
N SER A 77 2.89 -6.78 -13.64
CA SER A 77 1.99 -5.82 -13.02
C SER A 77 2.76 -4.88 -12.09
N ALA A 78 3.63 -5.44 -11.25
CA ALA A 78 4.39 -4.66 -10.27
C ALA A 78 5.31 -3.64 -10.95
N VAL A 79 5.94 -4.02 -12.07
CA VAL A 79 6.76 -3.12 -12.88
C VAL A 79 5.92 -2.00 -13.47
N THR A 80 4.80 -2.32 -14.13
CA THR A 80 3.94 -1.34 -14.79
C THR A 80 3.32 -0.36 -13.79
N LEU A 81 2.73 -0.87 -12.71
CA LEU A 81 2.08 -0.06 -11.69
C LEU A 81 3.09 0.74 -10.86
N GLY A 82 4.24 0.15 -10.55
CA GLY A 82 5.34 0.84 -9.85
C GLY A 82 5.89 2.01 -10.67
N ARG A 83 6.08 1.83 -11.98
CA ARG A 83 6.49 2.91 -12.90
C ARG A 83 5.43 4.01 -12.99
N HIS A 84 4.16 3.64 -13.11
CA HIS A 84 3.06 4.61 -13.14
C HIS A 84 2.97 5.42 -11.83
N ALA A 85 3.08 4.75 -10.67
CA ALA A 85 3.11 5.41 -9.37
C ALA A 85 4.30 6.38 -9.24
N GLY A 86 5.48 5.97 -9.70
CA GLY A 86 6.66 6.83 -9.73
C GLY A 86 6.46 8.07 -10.61
N ALA A 87 5.93 7.89 -11.83
CA ALA A 87 5.70 8.99 -12.77
C ALA A 87 4.64 9.98 -12.29
N THR A 88 3.69 9.53 -11.48
CA THR A 88 2.60 10.37 -10.93
C THR A 88 2.89 10.87 -9.52
N GLY A 89 4.06 10.53 -8.95
CA GLY A 89 4.44 10.91 -7.59
C GLY A 89 3.57 10.28 -6.49
N ARG A 90 2.84 9.21 -6.81
CA ARG A 90 1.96 8.51 -5.86
C ARG A 90 2.73 7.45 -5.07
N PRO A 91 2.40 7.24 -3.79
CA PRO A 91 2.90 6.09 -3.05
C PRO A 91 2.49 4.78 -3.72
N PHE A 92 3.39 3.81 -3.68
CA PHE A 92 3.18 2.47 -4.23
C PHE A 92 3.30 1.45 -3.11
N VAL A 93 2.35 0.52 -3.04
CA VAL A 93 2.39 -0.64 -2.15
C VAL A 93 2.27 -1.89 -3.02
N VAL A 94 3.09 -2.89 -2.75
CA VAL A 94 3.05 -4.16 -3.46
C VAL A 94 3.15 -5.31 -2.47
N GLY A 95 2.34 -6.34 -2.67
CA GLY A 95 2.37 -7.57 -1.89
C GLY A 95 2.51 -8.76 -2.82
N VAL A 96 3.52 -9.60 -2.56
CA VAL A 96 3.76 -10.84 -3.28
C VAL A 96 3.99 -11.97 -2.29
N TRP A 97 3.66 -13.20 -2.67
CA TRP A 97 3.93 -14.37 -1.86
C TRP A 97 4.10 -15.61 -2.71
N ARG A 98 4.83 -16.59 -2.18
CA ARG A 98 5.06 -17.90 -2.77
C ARG A 98 5.34 -18.88 -1.64
N GLY A 99 4.70 -20.05 -1.68
CA GLY A 99 4.87 -21.05 -0.62
C GLY A 99 4.57 -20.45 0.76
N ALA A 100 5.51 -20.59 1.69
CA ALA A 100 5.40 -20.05 3.05
C ALA A 100 6.03 -18.65 3.25
N ARG A 101 6.44 -17.97 2.17
CA ARG A 101 7.11 -16.66 2.25
C ARG A 101 6.39 -15.56 1.48
N GLY A 102 6.29 -14.40 2.10
CA GLY A 102 5.65 -13.23 1.54
C GLY A 102 6.48 -11.98 1.72
N VAL A 103 6.25 -10.99 0.86
CA VAL A 103 6.86 -9.66 0.98
C VAL A 103 5.78 -8.62 0.75
N VAL A 104 5.73 -7.63 1.64
CA VAL A 104 4.98 -6.39 1.42
C VAL A 104 5.95 -5.23 1.38
N ALA A 105 6.04 -4.54 0.24
CA ALA A 105 6.89 -3.39 0.07
C ALA A 105 6.07 -2.11 -0.15
N SER A 106 6.54 -1.00 0.42
CA SER A 106 6.02 0.34 0.16
C SER A 106 7.14 1.25 -0.34
N ALA A 107 6.82 2.14 -1.28
CA ALA A 107 7.73 3.13 -1.83
C ALA A 107 7.04 4.51 -1.89
N VAL A 108 7.74 5.55 -1.45
CA VAL A 108 7.18 6.89 -1.22
C VAL A 108 8.10 7.96 -1.79
N ARG A 109 7.81 8.45 -3.00
CA ARG A 109 8.58 9.47 -3.74
C ARG A 109 10.04 9.09 -4.01
N ARG A 110 10.85 8.87 -2.98
CA ARG A 110 12.26 8.47 -2.99
C ARG A 110 12.49 7.46 -1.85
N PRO A 111 12.65 6.16 -2.14
CA PRO A 111 12.50 5.52 -3.46
C PRO A 111 11.07 5.65 -4.02
N CYS A 112 10.93 5.73 -5.35
CA CYS A 112 9.62 5.69 -6.02
C CYS A 112 9.18 4.25 -6.32
N GLY A 113 7.95 4.06 -6.81
CA GLY A 113 7.43 2.73 -7.15
C GLY A 113 8.29 1.97 -8.17
N ALA A 114 8.95 2.66 -9.11
CA ALA A 114 9.85 2.04 -10.09
C ALA A 114 11.18 1.58 -9.48
N CYS A 115 11.56 2.11 -8.32
CA CYS A 115 12.79 1.71 -7.65
C CYS A 115 12.67 0.37 -6.95
N CYS A 116 11.46 -0.17 -6.73
CA CYS A 116 11.27 -1.44 -6.02
C CYS A 116 11.78 -2.59 -6.91
N PRO A 117 13.02 -3.09 -6.70
CA PRO A 117 13.59 -4.07 -7.60
C PRO A 117 12.98 -5.45 -7.34
N ALA A 118 13.02 -6.33 -8.35
CA ALA A 118 12.59 -7.72 -8.20
C ALA A 118 13.29 -8.43 -7.02
N ALA A 119 14.54 -8.07 -6.72
CA ALA A 119 15.29 -8.58 -5.58
C ALA A 119 14.65 -8.24 -4.21
N THR A 120 14.08 -7.04 -4.06
CA THR A 120 13.36 -6.66 -2.83
C THR A 120 12.06 -7.43 -2.67
N LEU A 121 11.42 -7.80 -3.78
CA LEU A 121 10.20 -8.60 -3.79
C LEU A 121 10.47 -10.11 -3.81
N ALA A 122 11.74 -10.52 -3.78
CA ALA A 122 12.10 -11.92 -3.86
C ALA A 122 11.64 -12.66 -2.60
N THR A 123 10.91 -13.75 -2.82
CA THR A 123 10.49 -14.70 -1.77
C THR A 123 11.50 -15.85 -1.61
N GLY A 124 12.54 -15.88 -2.46
CA GLY A 124 13.57 -16.92 -2.51
C GLY A 124 12.99 -18.30 -2.83
N ASP A 125 13.75 -19.34 -2.48
CA ASP A 125 13.29 -20.73 -2.51
C ASP A 125 12.35 -20.99 -1.34
N ALA A 126 11.15 -20.42 -1.42
CA ALA A 126 10.12 -20.66 -0.43
C ALA A 126 9.74 -22.14 -0.43
N ALA A 127 9.82 -22.78 0.73
CA ALA A 127 9.36 -24.14 0.93
C ALA A 127 7.90 -24.27 0.45
N PRO A 128 7.52 -25.41 -0.15
CA PRO A 128 6.13 -25.65 -0.52
C PRO A 128 5.25 -25.54 0.73
N ALA A 129 4.22 -24.70 0.65
CA ALA A 129 3.24 -24.54 1.72
C ALA A 129 2.04 -25.45 1.48
N THR A 130 1.44 -25.91 2.57
CA THR A 130 0.09 -26.49 2.49
C THR A 130 -0.90 -25.42 2.03
N PRO A 131 -2.05 -25.80 1.43
CA PRO A 131 -3.08 -24.84 1.03
C PRO A 131 -3.54 -23.91 2.16
N ALA A 132 -3.63 -24.44 3.39
CA ALA A 132 -3.99 -23.66 4.57
C ALA A 132 -2.93 -22.60 4.92
N LEU A 133 -1.65 -22.96 4.87
CA LEU A 133 -0.56 -22.03 5.14
C LEU A 133 -0.45 -20.96 4.04
N ALA A 134 -0.64 -21.35 2.78
CA ALA A 134 -0.72 -20.44 1.64
C ALA A 134 -1.87 -19.43 1.78
N ALA A 135 -3.06 -19.89 2.18
CA ALA A 135 -4.21 -19.01 2.42
C ALA A 135 -3.96 -18.05 3.60
N SER A 136 -3.40 -18.56 4.71
CA SER A 136 -3.02 -17.74 5.87
C SER A 136 -2.00 -16.66 5.48
N LEU A 137 -0.98 -17.02 4.70
CA LEU A 137 0.02 -16.07 4.22
C LEU A 137 -0.59 -15.02 3.28
N ALA A 138 -1.48 -15.42 2.37
CA ALA A 138 -2.18 -14.48 1.50
C ALA A 138 -2.99 -13.44 2.31
N LEU A 139 -3.68 -13.88 3.37
CA LEU A 139 -4.37 -12.98 4.30
C LEU A 139 -3.40 -12.05 5.03
N ALA A 140 -2.27 -12.58 5.52
CA ALA A 140 -1.26 -11.78 6.21
C ALA A 140 -0.65 -10.71 5.29
N VAL A 141 -0.32 -11.05 4.05
CA VAL A 141 0.19 -10.12 3.03
C VAL A 141 -0.85 -9.04 2.72
N GLY A 142 -2.11 -9.42 2.52
CA GLY A 142 -3.19 -8.47 2.28
C GLY A 142 -3.39 -7.49 3.44
N ALA A 143 -3.42 -8.00 4.68
CA ALA A 143 -3.57 -7.19 5.89
C ALA A 143 -2.40 -6.22 6.08
N LEU A 144 -1.17 -6.66 5.84
CA LEU A 144 0.01 -5.80 5.94
C LEU A 144 0.06 -4.75 4.84
N ALA A 145 -0.32 -5.08 3.61
CA ALA A 145 -0.45 -4.11 2.53
C ALA A 145 -1.52 -3.05 2.85
N ALA A 146 -2.65 -3.45 3.43
CA ALA A 146 -3.67 -2.51 3.90
C ALA A 146 -3.14 -1.61 5.02
N ALA A 147 -2.39 -2.16 5.98
CA ALA A 147 -1.78 -1.38 7.06
C ALA A 147 -0.75 -0.36 6.54
N GLU A 148 0.11 -0.75 5.59
CA GLU A 148 1.03 0.18 4.90
C GLU A 148 0.25 1.30 4.20
N THR A 149 -0.78 0.92 3.45
CA THR A 149 -1.63 1.85 2.69
C THR A 149 -2.28 2.88 3.61
N LEU A 150 -2.90 2.43 4.70
CA LEU A 150 -3.52 3.32 5.68
C LEU A 150 -2.50 4.26 6.32
N GLY A 151 -1.33 3.74 6.70
CA GLY A 151 -0.24 4.57 7.22
C GLY A 151 0.17 5.69 6.26
N LEU A 152 0.26 5.38 4.96
CA LEU A 152 0.60 6.36 3.92
C LEU A 152 -0.50 7.43 3.74
N LEU A 153 -1.76 7.02 3.72
CA LEU A 153 -2.89 7.94 3.57
C LEU A 153 -3.01 8.87 4.78
N LEU A 154 -2.81 8.33 5.98
CA LEU A 154 -2.85 9.05 7.26
C LEU A 154 -1.61 9.91 7.51
N GLY A 155 -0.53 9.71 6.76
CA GLY A 155 0.69 10.49 6.90
C GLY A 155 1.57 10.07 8.06
N ALA A 156 1.49 8.80 8.45
CA ALA A 156 2.50 8.20 9.30
C ALA A 156 3.88 8.33 8.62
N PRO A 157 4.95 8.64 9.37
CA PRO A 157 6.29 8.70 8.80
C PRO A 157 6.66 7.34 8.19
N ASN A 158 6.75 7.29 6.87
CA ASN A 158 7.10 6.09 6.11
C ASN A 158 8.05 6.47 4.96
N ALA A 159 9.29 5.99 5.05
CA ALA A 159 10.33 6.22 4.04
C ALA A 159 10.34 5.15 2.93
N GLY A 160 9.37 4.24 2.94
CA GLY A 160 9.36 3.02 2.13
C GLY A 160 10.14 1.89 2.80
N ARG A 161 9.53 0.72 2.91
CA ARG A 161 10.13 -0.48 3.49
C ARG A 161 9.58 -1.74 2.83
N ALA A 162 10.36 -2.81 2.84
CA ALA A 162 9.96 -4.16 2.48
C ALA A 162 9.91 -5.03 3.73
N ARG A 163 8.73 -5.56 4.03
CA ARG A 163 8.47 -6.49 5.13
C ARG A 163 8.45 -7.90 4.57
N HIS A 164 9.45 -8.69 4.92
CA HIS A 164 9.56 -10.09 4.59
C HIS A 164 8.93 -10.93 5.70
N LEU A 165 8.08 -11.87 5.31
CA LEU A 165 7.33 -12.77 6.18
C LEU A 165 7.71 -14.21 5.81
N ASP A 166 7.95 -15.03 6.82
CA ASP A 166 8.07 -16.47 6.69
C ASP A 166 7.16 -17.12 7.74
N VAL A 167 6.01 -17.64 7.31
CA VAL A 167 5.01 -18.20 8.21
C VAL A 167 5.38 -19.61 8.69
N ALA A 168 6.36 -20.27 8.06
CA ALA A 168 6.86 -21.56 8.53
C ALA A 168 7.77 -21.39 9.76
N THR A 169 8.56 -20.31 9.79
CA THR A 169 9.48 -19.99 10.90
C THR A 169 8.94 -18.95 11.87
N GLY A 170 7.89 -18.22 11.48
CA GLY A 170 7.37 -17.06 12.22
C GLY A 170 8.19 -15.78 12.04
N ALA A 171 9.18 -15.77 11.15
CA ALA A 171 10.03 -14.59 10.94
C ALA A 171 9.26 -13.45 10.26
N CYS A 172 9.44 -12.24 10.79
CA CYS A 172 8.95 -11.01 10.18
C CYS A 172 10.03 -9.93 10.27
N VAL A 173 10.61 -9.55 9.15
CA VAL A 173 11.74 -8.60 9.08
C VAL A 173 11.41 -7.46 8.15
N ALA A 174 11.68 -6.22 8.57
CA ALA A 174 11.51 -5.03 7.75
C ALA A 174 12.86 -4.47 7.33
N LEU A 175 13.05 -4.24 6.03
CA LEU A 175 14.23 -3.65 5.44
C LEU A 175 13.83 -2.37 4.67
N PRO A 176 14.70 -1.35 4.57
CA PRO A 176 14.43 -0.21 3.72
C PRO A 176 14.34 -0.64 2.25
N VAL A 177 13.45 -0.02 1.48
CA VAL A 177 13.48 -0.21 0.02
C VAL A 177 14.68 0.57 -0.54
N PRO A 178 15.55 -0.07 -1.34
CA PRO A 178 16.71 0.63 -1.89
C PRO A 178 16.27 1.68 -2.92
N GLN A 179 16.99 2.78 -2.95
CA GLN A 179 16.87 3.74 -4.05
C GLN A 179 17.61 3.18 -5.27
N GLY A 180 16.92 3.10 -6.41
CA GLY A 180 17.54 2.66 -7.67
C GLY A 180 18.62 3.66 -8.11
N ALA A 181 19.85 3.17 -8.32
CA ALA A 181 20.94 3.97 -8.85
C ALA A 181 20.54 4.56 -10.21
N GLY A 182 20.55 5.89 -10.34
CA GLY A 182 20.20 6.57 -11.59
C GLY A 182 18.74 6.42 -12.03
N CYS A 183 17.80 6.16 -11.11
CA CYS A 183 16.38 6.03 -11.47
C CYS A 183 15.89 7.26 -12.26
N GLU A 184 15.40 7.07 -13.48
CA GLU A 184 14.92 8.14 -14.37
C GLU A 184 13.74 8.94 -13.79
N LEU A 185 13.01 8.39 -12.81
CA LEU A 185 11.85 9.03 -12.19
C LEU A 185 12.19 9.80 -10.91
N CYS A 186 13.06 9.26 -10.07
CA CYS A 186 13.32 9.84 -8.74
C CYS A 186 14.81 9.97 -8.39
N GLY A 187 15.70 9.64 -9.32
CA GLY A 187 17.16 9.69 -9.19
C GLY A 187 17.77 11.06 -9.50
N GLY A 188 16.98 12.04 -9.92
CA GLY A 188 17.42 13.43 -10.00
C GLY A 188 17.90 13.91 -8.63
N THR A 189 19.10 14.48 -8.58
CA THR A 189 19.57 15.29 -7.45
C THR A 189 18.50 16.32 -7.11
N ALA A 190 18.13 16.38 -5.84
CA ALA A 190 17.29 17.47 -5.32
C ALA A 190 17.96 18.83 -5.59
#